data_AF-A0A1V2PLE7-F1
#
_entry.id   AF-A0A1V2PLE7-F1
#
_cell.length_a   1.000
_cell.length_b   1.000
_cell.length_c   1.000
_cell.angle_alpha   90.00
_cell.angle_beta   90.00
_cell.angle_gamma   90.00
#
_symmetry.space_group_name_H-M   'P 1'
#
loop_
_entity.id
_entity.type
_entity.pdbx_description
1 polymer ?
#
loop_
_entity_poly.entity_id
_entity_poly.type
_entity_poly.pdbx_seq_one_letter_code
_entity_poly.pdbx_strand_id
1 'polypeptide(L)'
;MATNTGQRAGVEWAGRPDGDDAVEQPRIHVDQRVSHYDYGRGTVVLFHGPVLQVLWDKPLLDGTISRLMDHDAAFARHLVPLVTDPDGRETPAPRAAGRGV
;
A
#
# COMPACT_ATOMS: atom_id res chain seq x y z
N MET A 1 -15.56 23.76 22.87
CA MET A 1 -15.75 22.77 21.79
C MET A 1 -14.36 22.34 21.33
N ALA A 2 -13.90 21.17 21.75
CA ALA A 2 -12.56 20.68 21.40
C ALA A 2 -12.66 19.88 20.10
N THR A 3 -12.02 20.37 19.04
CA THR A 3 -11.76 19.63 17.81
C THR A 3 -10.82 18.48 18.14
N ASN A 4 -11.35 17.25 18.18
CA ASN A 4 -10.57 16.06 18.40
C ASN A 4 -9.75 15.78 17.14
N THR A 5 -8.51 16.25 17.15
CA THR A 5 -7.51 16.08 16.10
C THR A 5 -7.28 14.59 15.91
N GLY A 6 -7.84 14.03 14.84
CA GLY A 6 -7.59 12.66 14.41
C GLY A 6 -6.10 12.47 14.20
N GLN A 7 -5.47 11.80 15.16
CA GLN A 7 -4.06 11.45 15.18
C GLN A 7 -3.80 10.40 14.09
N ARG A 8 -3.67 10.85 12.83
CA ARG A 8 -3.11 10.04 11.75
C ARG A 8 -1.61 9.99 11.96
N ALA A 9 -1.12 8.89 12.53
CA ALA A 9 0.29 8.60 12.67
C ALA A 9 0.95 8.48 11.28
N GLY A 10 1.41 9.61 10.74
CA GLY A 10 2.31 9.65 9.60
C GLY A 10 3.71 9.32 10.07
N VAL A 11 4.17 8.10 9.79
CA VAL A 11 5.61 7.78 9.82
C VAL A 11 6.11 8.00 8.39
N GLU A 12 6.64 9.19 8.12
CA GLU A 12 7.45 9.45 6.92
C GLU A 12 8.79 8.74 7.09
N TRP A 13 9.09 7.78 6.20
CA TRP A 13 10.45 7.28 6.05
C TRP A 13 11.19 8.18 5.07
N ALA A 14 11.97 9.11 5.62
CA ALA A 14 13.11 9.68 4.92
C ALA A 14 14.22 8.61 4.85
N GLY A 15 14.13 7.74 3.84
CA GLY A 15 15.14 6.73 3.54
C GLY A 15 15.60 6.88 2.11
N ARG A 16 16.55 7.78 1.86
CA ARG A 16 17.31 7.83 0.61
C ARG A 16 18.33 6.67 0.68
N PRO A 17 18.23 5.60 -0.13
CA PRO A 17 19.37 4.74 -0.29
C PRO A 17 20.38 5.51 -1.14
N ASP A 18 21.49 5.92 -0.55
CA ASP A 18 22.72 6.20 -1.31
C ASP A 18 23.10 4.89 -2.00
N GLY A 19 22.79 4.80 -3.30
CA GLY A 19 23.00 3.62 -4.11
C GLY A 19 22.36 3.85 -5.48
N ASP A 20 23.19 3.86 -6.51
CA ASP A 20 22.93 4.21 -7.91
C ASP A 20 22.05 3.17 -8.66
N ASP A 21 20.94 2.77 -8.03
CA ASP A 21 19.84 2.06 -8.65
C ASP A 21 18.56 2.70 -8.12
N ALA A 22 18.07 3.71 -8.85
CA ALA A 22 16.78 4.32 -8.60
C ALA A 22 15.66 3.30 -8.90
N VAL A 23 15.55 2.27 -8.06
CA VAL A 23 14.39 1.42 -7.98
C VAL A 23 13.26 2.33 -7.55
N GLU A 24 12.42 2.71 -8.51
CA GLU A 24 11.25 3.53 -8.32
C GLU A 24 10.45 2.94 -7.15
N GLN A 25 10.60 3.53 -5.96
CA GLN A 25 9.94 2.98 -4.78
C GLN A 25 8.44 3.05 -5.03
N PRO A 26 7.69 1.95 -4.85
CA PRO A 26 6.24 2.01 -4.89
C PRO A 26 5.78 3.01 -3.84
N ARG A 27 5.10 4.08 -4.27
CA ARG A 27 4.51 5.09 -3.38
C ARG A 27 3.26 4.52 -2.73
N ILE A 28 3.43 3.49 -1.91
CA ILE A 28 2.37 2.82 -1.17
C ILE A 28 2.37 3.39 0.24
N HIS A 29 1.19 3.79 0.71
CA HIS A 29 1.00 4.45 1.99
C HIS A 29 0.02 3.67 2.87
N VAL A 30 -0.05 3.97 4.17
CA VAL A 30 -1.13 3.43 5.02
C VAL A 30 -2.49 3.93 4.50
N ASP A 31 -3.50 3.09 4.62
CA ASP A 31 -4.85 3.24 4.03
C ASP A 31 -4.89 3.15 2.50
N GLN A 32 -3.76 2.87 1.83
CA GLN A 32 -3.72 2.72 0.38
C GLN A 32 -4.45 1.45 -0.06
N ARG A 33 -5.37 1.58 -1.01
CA ARG A 33 -5.95 0.45 -1.73
C ARG A 33 -4.92 -0.13 -2.69
N VAL A 34 -4.77 -1.44 -2.69
CA VAL A 34 -3.77 -2.16 -3.48
C VAL A 34 -4.37 -3.39 -4.14
N SER A 35 -3.79 -3.80 -5.25
CA SER A 35 -4.04 -5.08 -5.90
C SER A 35 -2.75 -5.89 -6.01
N HIS A 36 -2.85 -7.19 -5.83
CA HIS A 36 -1.83 -8.18 -6.14
C HIS A 36 -2.44 -9.30 -6.97
N TYR A 37 -1.67 -9.90 -7.88
CA TYR A 37 -2.17 -10.95 -8.77
C TYR A 37 -2.71 -12.17 -8.01
N ASP A 38 -1.93 -12.69 -7.05
CA ASP A 38 -2.34 -13.89 -6.29
C ASP A 38 -3.28 -13.60 -5.11
N TYR A 39 -3.29 -12.36 -4.59
CA TYR A 39 -4.01 -12.02 -3.35
C TYR A 39 -5.29 -11.21 -3.60
N GLY A 40 -5.49 -10.75 -4.83
CA GLY A 40 -6.60 -9.86 -5.17
C GLY A 40 -6.41 -8.47 -4.59
N ARG A 41 -7.48 -7.91 -4.02
CA ARG A 41 -7.51 -6.52 -3.54
C ARG A 41 -7.46 -6.45 -2.04
N GLY A 42 -6.84 -5.38 -1.53
CA GLY A 42 -6.71 -5.16 -0.11
C GLY A 42 -6.36 -3.72 0.23
N THR A 43 -6.23 -3.46 1.52
CA THR A 43 -5.88 -2.16 2.08
C THR A 43 -4.62 -2.31 2.91
N VAL A 44 -3.64 -1.46 2.68
CA VAL A 44 -2.49 -1.37 3.57
C VAL A 44 -2.93 -0.77 4.90
N VAL A 45 -2.68 -1.46 6.01
CA VAL A 45 -3.11 -1.00 7.33
C VAL A 45 -1.96 -0.56 8.22
N LEU A 46 -0.76 -1.10 8.01
CA LEU A 46 0.39 -0.80 8.86
C LEU A 46 1.71 -1.05 8.12
N PHE A 47 2.74 -0.28 8.47
CA PHE A 47 4.13 -0.62 8.23
C PHE A 47 4.84 -0.79 9.58
N HIS A 48 5.63 -1.84 9.72
CA HIS A 48 6.49 -2.04 10.89
C HIS A 48 7.89 -2.52 10.47
N GLY A 49 8.86 -1.60 10.48
CA GLY A 49 10.20 -1.88 9.96
C GLY A 49 10.16 -2.21 8.47
N PRO A 50 10.74 -3.33 8.00
CA PRO A 50 10.73 -3.73 6.59
C PRO A 50 9.44 -4.47 6.17
N VAL A 51 8.47 -4.59 7.08
CA VAL A 51 7.26 -5.39 6.87
C VAL A 51 6.05 -4.48 6.69
N LEU A 52 5.22 -4.84 5.72
CA LEU A 52 3.97 -4.23 5.33
C LEU A 52 2.83 -5.17 5.72
N GLN A 53 1.82 -4.65 6.41
CA GLN A 53 0.62 -5.39 6.73
C GLN A 53 -0.54 -4.96 5.82
N VAL A 54 -1.18 -5.95 5.17
CA VAL A 54 -2.31 -5.75 4.26
C VAL A 54 -3.53 -6.51 4.75
N LEU A 55 -4.66 -5.83 4.80
CA LEU A 55 -5.97 -6.42 4.99
C LEU A 55 -6.60 -6.71 3.62
N TRP A 56 -6.65 -7.98 3.23
CA TRP A 56 -7.24 -8.42 1.96
C TRP A 56 -8.77 -8.49 2.02
N ASP A 57 -9.44 -8.21 0.90
CA ASP A 57 -10.90 -8.19 0.86
C ASP A 57 -11.50 -9.60 1.03
N LYS A 58 -10.78 -10.62 0.54
CA LYS A 58 -11.18 -12.02 0.59
C LYS A 58 -10.14 -12.86 1.34
N PRO A 59 -10.56 -13.91 2.05
CA PRO A 59 -9.62 -14.93 2.52
C PRO A 59 -8.95 -15.59 1.32
N LEU A 60 -7.65 -15.88 1.46
CA LEU A 60 -6.83 -16.45 0.39
C LEU A 60 -6.88 -17.98 0.36
N LEU A 61 -7.16 -18.57 1.51
CA LEU A 61 -7.28 -20.00 1.70
C LEU A 61 -8.72 -20.32 2.09
N ASP A 62 -9.33 -21.26 1.37
CA ASP A 62 -10.63 -21.80 1.73
C ASP A 62 -10.60 -22.33 3.17
N GLY A 63 -11.55 -21.88 3.98
CA GLY A 63 -11.63 -22.24 5.40
C GLY A 63 -10.85 -21.34 6.37
N THR A 64 -10.16 -20.31 5.87
CA THR A 64 -9.55 -19.29 6.75
C THR A 64 -10.44 -18.05 6.90
N ILE A 65 -10.48 -17.47 8.10
CA ILE A 65 -11.14 -16.19 8.37
C ILE A 65 -10.17 -15.01 8.38
N SER A 66 -8.87 -15.28 8.54
CA SER A 66 -7.87 -14.23 8.60
C SER A 66 -7.66 -13.63 7.21
N ARG A 67 -7.76 -12.31 7.15
CA ARG A 67 -7.53 -11.51 5.95
C ARG A 67 -6.33 -10.58 6.11
N LEU A 68 -5.79 -10.51 7.32
CA LEU A 68 -4.68 -9.64 7.68
C LEU A 68 -3.39 -10.43 7.54
N MET A 69 -2.47 -9.93 6.73
CA MET A 69 -1.20 -10.62 6.47
C MET A 69 -0.03 -9.64 6.38
N ASP A 70 1.11 -10.12 6.86
CA ASP A 70 2.38 -9.43 6.83
C ASP A 70 3.17 -9.83 5.59
N HIS A 71 3.80 -8.85 4.95
CA HIS A 71 4.55 -8.99 3.71
C HIS A 71 5.86 -8.23 3.78
N ASP A 72 6.89 -8.71 3.11
CA ASP A 72 8.17 -8.02 3.07
C ASP A 72 8.20 -6.87 2.04
N ALA A 73 9.31 -6.13 2.06
CA ALA A 73 9.55 -5.04 1.12
C ALA A 73 9.66 -5.51 -0.35
N ALA A 74 9.97 -6.79 -0.63
CA ALA A 74 10.01 -7.31 -1.99
C ALA A 74 8.59 -7.50 -2.53
N PHE A 75 7.70 -8.06 -1.72
CA PHE A 75 6.28 -8.19 -2.03
C PHE A 75 5.63 -6.83 -2.30
N ALA A 76 5.96 -5.80 -1.51
CA ALA A 76 5.44 -4.45 -1.69
C ALA A 76 5.74 -3.87 -3.09
N ARG A 77 6.80 -4.33 -3.78
CA ARG A 77 7.13 -3.92 -5.16
C ARG A 77 6.20 -4.50 -6.21
N HIS A 78 5.50 -5.58 -5.88
CA HIS A 78 4.53 -6.23 -6.77
C HIS A 78 3.10 -5.73 -6.55
N LEU A 79 2.88 -4.87 -5.55
CA LEU A 79 1.58 -4.26 -5.33
C LEU A 79 1.31 -3.15 -6.34
N VAL A 80 0.11 -3.18 -6.90
CA VAL A 80 -0.40 -2.12 -7.76
C VAL A 80 -1.28 -1.20 -6.91
N PRO A 81 -0.90 0.07 -6.69
CA PRO A 81 -1.77 1.03 -6.02
C PRO A 81 -3.05 1.24 -6.82
N LEU A 82 -4.17 1.34 -6.13
CA LEU A 82 -5.49 1.61 -6.70
C LEU A 82 -5.99 2.99 -6.28
N VAL A 83 -6.71 3.65 -7.18
CA VAL A 83 -7.50 4.84 -6.88
C VAL A 83 -8.97 4.44 -6.92
N THR A 84 -9.70 4.85 -5.87
CA THR A 84 -11.15 4.68 -5.80
C THR A 84 -11.81 5.95 -6.34
N ASP A 85 -12.63 5.82 -7.37
CA ASP A 85 -13.42 6.92 -7.92
C ASP A 85 -14.65 7.22 -7.03
N PRO A 86 -15.36 8.34 -7.24
CA PRO A 86 -16.57 8.67 -6.47
C PRO A 86 -17.70 7.64 -6.59
N ASP A 87 -17.70 6.84 -7.65
CA ASP A 87 -18.65 5.74 -7.87
C ASP A 87 -18.23 4.45 -7.15
N GLY A 88 -17.11 4.47 -6.42
CA GLY A 88 -16.57 3.33 -5.68
C GLY A 88 -15.81 2.32 -6.53
N ARG A 89 -15.53 2.61 -7.81
CA ARG A 89 -14.74 1.74 -8.67
C ARG A 89 -13.26 1.96 -8.41
N GLU A 90 -12.54 0.85 -8.35
CA GLU A 90 -11.11 0.84 -8.11
C GLU A 90 -10.36 0.59 -9.41
N THR A 91 -9.45 1.50 -9.75
CA THR A 91 -8.61 1.39 -10.95
C THR A 91 -7.14 1.56 -10.58
N PRO A 92 -6.20 0.93 -11.32
CA PRO A 92 -4.78 1.16 -11.11
C PRO A 92 -4.45 2.65 -11.13
N ALA A 93 -3.71 3.12 -10.13
CA ALA A 93 -3.23 4.49 -10.11
C ALA A 93 -2.38 4.74 -11.36
N PRO A 94 -2.54 5.89 -12.04
CA PRO A 94 -1.69 6.22 -13.17
C PRO A 94 -0.23 6.20 -12.69
N ARG A 95 0.62 5.42 -13.37
CA ARG A 95 2.07 5.48 -13.17
C ARG A 95 2.46 6.95 -13.26
N ALA A 96 3.16 7.46 -12.25
CA ALA A 96 3.67 8.82 -12.30
C ALA A 96 4.50 8.93 -13.58
N ALA A 97 3.99 9.62 -14.59
CA ALA A 97 4.76 9.90 -15.79
C ALA A 97 5.97 10.68 -15.30
N GLY A 98 7.15 10.08 -15.45
CA GLY A 98 8.41 10.77 -15.23
C GLY A 98 8.33 12.12 -15.93
N ARG A 99 8.46 13.18 -15.15
CA ARG A 99 8.44 14.56 -15.65
C ARG A 99 9.62 14.66 -16.61
N GLY A 100 9.34 14.62 -17.91
CA GLY A 100 10.35 14.84 -18.94
C GLY A 100 10.96 16.23 -18.73
N VAL A 101 12.26 16.24 -18.48
CA VAL A 101 13.14 17.40 -18.60
C VAL A 101 14.31 17.00 -19.46
#